data_AF-A0A432Q9U7-F1
#
_entry.id   AF-A0A432Q9U7-F1
#
_cell.length_a   1.000
_cell.length_b   1.000
_cell.length_c   1.000
_cell.angle_alpha   90.00
_cell.angle_beta   90.00
_cell.angle_gamma   90.00
#
_symmetry.space_group_name_H-M   'P 1'
#
loop_
_entity.id
_entity.type
_entity.pdbx_description
1 polymer ?
#
loop_
_entity_poly.entity_id
_entity_poly.type
_entity_poly.pdbx_seq_one_letter_code
_entity_poly.pdbx_strand_id
1 'polypeptide(L)'
;MLVPGKDFTTWSVDGWLGEKIPISVDQSVFRTRGVVTDLQVLVEKPEDISLKEFVESPGAVMDSTLKAVSLSRQIGTEKIPITSLGEPENKEVVRDKLGRAWITALWELPYDDMFIYSACLPYPKGVVCLFDRKRNTYRKYGYFESIHEGFNEVTVGYEGTVADWQEYFSLGKEYLPTFLHTSSITMSDGNLRVSLPDFSISFTNDKINDDSAIHLHMGYDNWKLLAEDLVVFELFPVKGAKMQYRVQPYFQPGIYGKDRYKVSWHDLLEKTGEFSGKPVSKGDRVVIKQPVAGTQQTLQSSNGTGITRVFVTGCSYPPATEAVEQDCAEFIKSVHFKQK
;
A
#
# COMPACT_ATOMS: atom_id res chain seq x y z
N MET A 1 6.75 7.25 2.74
CA MET A 1 5.70 6.21 2.57
C MET A 1 4.68 6.69 1.54
N LEU A 2 4.36 5.88 0.53
CA LEU A 2 3.26 6.16 -0.42
C LEU A 2 1.94 5.74 0.23
N VAL A 3 1.11 6.73 0.60
CA VAL A 3 -0.14 6.54 1.34
C VAL A 3 -1.30 7.11 0.54
N PRO A 4 -2.37 6.35 0.27
CA PRO A 4 -3.57 6.90 -0.34
C PRO A 4 -4.27 7.87 0.63
N GLY A 5 -4.89 8.91 0.07
CA GLY A 5 -5.78 9.81 0.80
C GLY A 5 -7.07 9.09 1.21
N LYS A 6 -7.82 9.69 2.13
CA LYS A 6 -9.02 9.07 2.73
C LYS A 6 -10.13 8.70 1.75
N ASP A 7 -10.18 9.37 0.60
CA ASP A 7 -11.18 9.16 -0.45
C ASP A 7 -10.59 8.45 -1.68
N PHE A 8 -9.32 8.05 -1.62
CA PHE A 8 -8.62 7.32 -2.69
C PHE A 8 -8.53 8.10 -4.01
N THR A 9 -8.67 9.44 -3.94
CA THR A 9 -8.49 10.33 -5.10
C THR A 9 -7.09 10.93 -5.15
N THR A 10 -6.47 11.09 -3.98
CA THR A 10 -5.10 11.59 -3.83
C THR A 10 -4.18 10.52 -3.31
N TRP A 11 -2.92 10.58 -3.67
CA TRP A 11 -1.86 9.83 -3.01
C TRP A 11 -0.94 10.80 -2.29
N SER A 12 -0.15 10.35 -1.33
CA SER A 12 0.84 11.21 -0.70
C SER A 12 2.12 10.47 -0.39
N VAL A 13 3.23 11.18 -0.51
CA VAL A 13 4.56 10.70 -0.12
C VAL A 13 5.17 11.75 0.80
N ASP A 14 5.41 11.38 2.05
CA ASP A 14 6.02 12.23 3.08
C ASP A 14 5.34 13.61 3.24
N GLY A 15 4.02 13.62 3.13
CA GLY A 15 3.18 14.83 3.25
C GLY A 15 3.00 15.61 1.94
N TRP A 16 3.68 15.25 0.86
CA TRP A 16 3.44 15.80 -0.48
C TRP A 16 2.27 15.08 -1.13
N LEU A 17 1.26 15.84 -1.58
CA LEU A 17 0.13 15.29 -2.34
C LEU A 17 0.57 14.98 -3.77
N GLY A 18 0.34 13.74 -4.19
CA GLY A 18 0.44 13.27 -5.55
C GLY A 18 -0.80 13.63 -6.37
N GLU A 19 -0.60 13.73 -7.67
CA GLU A 19 -1.61 14.11 -8.65
C GLU A 19 -2.09 12.86 -9.39
N LYS A 20 -3.41 12.67 -9.47
CA LYS A 20 -4.03 11.66 -10.32
C LYS A 20 -4.19 12.21 -11.75
N ILE A 21 -3.61 11.52 -12.73
CA ILE A 21 -3.67 11.88 -14.14
C ILE A 21 -4.37 10.74 -14.89
N PRO A 22 -5.63 10.90 -15.29
CA PRO A 22 -6.30 9.97 -16.19
C PRO A 22 -5.59 9.98 -17.55
N ILE A 23 -5.20 8.80 -18.05
CA ILE A 23 -4.56 8.64 -19.37
C ILE A 23 -5.45 7.88 -20.36
N SER A 24 -6.51 7.22 -19.86
CA SER A 24 -7.63 6.68 -20.63
C SER A 24 -8.90 6.67 -19.77
N VAL A 25 -9.97 6.03 -20.24
CA VAL A 25 -11.23 5.89 -19.48
C VAL A 25 -11.01 5.08 -18.19
N ASP A 26 -10.22 4.00 -18.29
CA ASP A 26 -10.08 3.01 -17.22
C ASP A 26 -8.65 2.94 -16.64
N GLN A 27 -7.77 3.86 -17.06
CA GLN A 27 -6.38 3.88 -16.61
C GLN A 27 -5.95 5.27 -16.14
N SER A 28 -5.34 5.32 -14.96
CA SER A 28 -4.72 6.52 -14.40
C SER A 28 -3.27 6.28 -14.00
N VAL A 29 -2.51 7.37 -14.00
CA VAL A 29 -1.19 7.43 -13.36
C VAL A 29 -1.27 8.41 -12.21
N PHE A 30 -0.86 7.98 -11.04
CA PHE A 30 -0.66 8.87 -9.91
C PHE A 30 0.81 9.21 -9.84
N ARG A 31 1.15 10.50 -9.90
CA ARG A 31 2.55 10.95 -9.84
C ARG A 31 2.81 11.77 -8.59
N THR A 32 4.00 11.61 -8.04
CA THR A 32 4.50 12.36 -6.91
C THR A 32 6.01 12.54 -7.02
N ARG A 33 6.55 13.49 -6.28
CA ARG A 33 8.00 13.56 -6.08
C ARG A 33 8.47 12.29 -5.37
N GLY A 34 9.57 11.71 -5.83
CA GLY A 34 10.17 10.56 -5.16
C GLY A 34 10.94 10.96 -3.88
N VAL A 35 11.04 10.02 -2.94
CA VAL A 35 11.89 10.17 -1.73
C VAL A 35 13.33 9.81 -2.05
N VAL A 36 13.52 8.70 -2.76
CA VAL A 36 14.83 8.13 -3.15
C VAL A 36 15.24 8.57 -4.56
N THR A 37 14.26 8.69 -5.45
CA THR A 37 14.45 9.01 -6.88
C THR A 37 13.77 10.33 -7.25
N ASP A 38 14.01 10.80 -8.47
CA ASP A 38 13.45 12.05 -9.00
C ASP A 38 11.91 12.00 -9.06
N LEU A 39 11.36 10.84 -9.41
CA LEU A 39 9.93 10.63 -9.62
C LEU A 39 9.49 9.31 -8.99
N GLN A 40 8.32 9.32 -8.36
CA GLN A 40 7.60 8.11 -7.97
C GLN A 40 6.19 8.15 -8.58
N VAL A 41 5.75 7.02 -9.11
CA VAL A 41 4.42 6.88 -9.69
C VAL A 41 3.74 5.60 -9.22
N LEU A 42 2.41 5.63 -9.21
CA LEU A 42 1.57 4.44 -9.26
C LEU A 42 0.89 4.43 -10.62
N VAL A 43 1.12 3.38 -11.40
CA VAL A 43 0.55 3.21 -12.73
C VAL A 43 -0.50 2.11 -12.64
N GLU A 44 -1.76 2.47 -12.85
CA GLU A 44 -2.83 1.47 -12.97
C GLU A 44 -2.59 0.65 -14.25
N LYS A 45 -2.82 -0.66 -14.18
CA LYS A 45 -2.77 -1.51 -15.38
C LYS A 45 -3.95 -1.17 -16.30
N PRO A 46 -3.77 -1.21 -17.62
CA PRO A 46 -4.88 -1.27 -18.57
C PRO A 46 -5.79 -2.48 -18.29
N GLU A 47 -7.10 -2.37 -18.55
CA GLU A 47 -8.06 -3.46 -18.33
C GLU A 47 -7.85 -4.67 -19.25
N ASP A 48 -7.26 -4.45 -20.43
CA ASP A 48 -7.09 -5.46 -21.47
C ASP A 48 -5.85 -6.35 -21.28
N ILE A 49 -5.02 -6.06 -20.28
CA ILE A 49 -3.84 -6.87 -19.97
C ILE A 49 -3.88 -7.42 -18.53
N SER A 50 -3.33 -8.61 -18.36
CA SER A 50 -3.16 -9.18 -17.02
C SER A 50 -2.11 -8.38 -16.23
N LEU A 51 -2.25 -8.35 -14.91
CA LEU A 51 -1.28 -7.75 -14.00
C LEU A 51 0.11 -8.37 -14.19
N LYS A 52 0.18 -9.69 -14.40
CA LYS A 52 1.45 -10.39 -14.63
C LYS A 52 2.15 -9.87 -15.89
N GLU A 53 1.41 -9.80 -16.99
CA GLU A 53 1.93 -9.27 -18.25
C GLU A 53 2.39 -7.82 -18.12
N PHE A 54 1.62 -6.98 -17.43
CA PHE A 54 1.98 -5.59 -17.20
C PHE A 54 3.24 -5.43 -16.36
N VAL A 55 3.33 -6.17 -15.25
CA VAL A 55 4.50 -6.21 -14.36
C VAL A 55 5.76 -6.67 -15.09
N GLU A 56 5.62 -7.64 -16.00
CA GLU A 56 6.74 -8.22 -16.75
C GLU A 56 7.14 -7.37 -17.98
N SER A 57 6.40 -6.30 -18.30
CA SER A 57 6.60 -5.41 -19.45
C SER A 57 6.96 -3.96 -19.04
N PRO A 58 8.23 -3.67 -18.70
CA PRO A 58 8.67 -2.31 -18.37
C PRO A 58 8.41 -1.28 -19.47
N GLY A 59 8.42 -1.69 -20.75
CA GLY A 59 8.06 -0.83 -21.87
C GLY A 59 6.62 -0.32 -21.79
N ALA A 60 5.65 -1.21 -21.52
CA ALA A 60 4.25 -0.83 -21.36
C ALA A 60 4.02 0.09 -20.14
N VAL A 61 4.74 -0.17 -19.04
CA VAL A 61 4.72 0.70 -17.84
C VAL A 61 5.30 2.08 -18.16
N MET A 62 6.42 2.14 -18.89
CA MET A 62 7.05 3.39 -19.31
C MET A 62 6.15 4.20 -20.24
N ASP A 63 5.55 3.57 -21.25
CA ASP A 63 4.64 4.23 -22.19
C ASP A 63 3.42 4.81 -21.46
N SER A 64 2.86 4.07 -20.50
CA SER A 64 1.78 4.57 -19.64
C SER A 64 2.25 5.77 -18.80
N THR A 65 3.47 5.70 -18.25
CA THR A 65 4.07 6.80 -17.47
C THR A 65 4.27 8.05 -18.32
N LEU A 66 4.77 7.93 -19.56
CA LEU A 66 5.04 9.04 -20.47
C LEU A 66 3.78 9.79 -20.93
N LYS A 67 2.62 9.11 -20.94
CA LYS A 67 1.32 9.78 -21.16
C LYS A 67 0.97 10.76 -20.05
N ALA A 68 1.41 10.49 -18.81
CA ALA A 68 1.14 11.33 -17.64
C ALA A 68 2.30 12.25 -17.24
N VAL A 69 3.52 11.90 -17.63
CA VAL A 69 4.74 12.63 -17.28
C VAL A 69 5.45 13.03 -18.56
N SER A 70 5.41 14.32 -18.87
CA SER A 70 6.00 14.85 -20.10
C SER A 70 7.53 14.76 -20.07
N LEU A 71 8.08 13.80 -20.83
CA LEU A 71 9.47 13.77 -21.23
C LEU A 71 9.63 14.36 -22.63
N SER A 72 10.72 15.06 -22.87
CA SER A 72 10.99 15.67 -24.17
C SER A 72 12.48 15.77 -24.43
N ARG A 73 12.86 15.77 -25.70
CA ARG A 73 14.21 16.09 -26.16
C ARG A 73 14.25 17.40 -26.92
N GLN A 74 15.37 18.10 -26.81
CA GLN A 74 15.62 19.32 -27.57
C GLN A 74 16.21 18.95 -28.94
N ILE A 75 15.66 19.47 -30.03
CA ILE A 75 16.23 19.39 -31.38
C ILE A 75 16.31 20.82 -31.93
N GLY A 76 17.50 21.42 -31.90
CA GLY A 76 17.67 22.84 -32.20
C GLY A 76 16.88 23.71 -31.20
N THR A 77 15.94 24.50 -31.71
CA THR A 77 15.03 25.33 -30.90
C THR A 77 13.72 24.60 -30.54
N GLU A 78 13.48 23.41 -31.06
CA GLU A 78 12.23 22.67 -30.85
C GLU A 78 12.34 21.70 -29.66
N LYS A 79 11.24 21.57 -28.92
CA LYS A 79 11.07 20.62 -27.82
C LYS A 79 10.13 19.50 -28.28
N ILE A 80 10.70 18.36 -28.63
CA ILE A 80 9.96 17.21 -29.17
C ILE A 80 9.56 16.28 -28.03
N PRO A 81 8.26 16.01 -27.82
CA PRO A 81 7.81 15.08 -26.78
C PRO A 81 8.26 13.66 -27.10
N ILE A 82 8.63 12.92 -26.05
CA ILE A 82 8.94 11.50 -26.12
C ILE A 82 7.74 10.74 -25.59
N THR A 83 7.10 9.98 -26.47
CA THR A 83 5.89 9.21 -26.15
C THR A 83 6.16 7.73 -25.90
N SER A 84 7.36 7.24 -26.25
CA SER A 84 7.83 5.90 -25.94
C SER A 84 9.36 5.88 -25.93
N LEU A 85 9.94 5.03 -25.08
CA LEU A 85 11.37 4.70 -25.08
C LEU A 85 11.66 3.32 -25.70
N GLY A 86 10.62 2.58 -26.09
CA GLY A 86 10.75 1.18 -26.50
C GLY A 86 11.14 0.26 -25.35
N GLU A 87 11.67 -0.91 -25.70
CA GLU A 87 12.16 -1.88 -24.72
C GLU A 87 13.45 -1.40 -24.02
N PRO A 88 13.62 -1.66 -22.72
CA PRO A 88 14.85 -1.31 -22.01
C PRO A 88 16.04 -2.15 -22.50
N GLU A 89 17.27 -1.61 -22.42
CA GLU A 89 18.47 -2.39 -22.77
C GLU A 89 18.79 -3.47 -21.73
N ASN A 90 18.38 -3.25 -20.47
CA ASN A 90 18.51 -4.25 -19.42
C ASN A 90 17.25 -4.30 -18.55
N LYS A 91 16.87 -5.51 -18.14
CA LYS A 91 15.80 -5.80 -17.17
C LYS A 91 16.28 -6.83 -16.16
N GLU A 92 16.15 -6.51 -14.88
CA GLU A 92 16.58 -7.39 -13.78
C GLU A 92 15.55 -7.38 -12.66
N VAL A 93 15.44 -8.50 -11.93
CA VAL A 93 14.65 -8.56 -10.70
C VAL A 93 15.57 -8.46 -9.50
N VAL A 94 15.42 -7.40 -8.71
CA VAL A 94 16.21 -7.16 -7.49
C VAL A 94 15.32 -7.38 -6.27
N ARG A 95 15.77 -8.22 -5.33
CA ARG A 95 15.08 -8.40 -4.05
C ARG A 95 15.70 -7.51 -2.99
N ASP A 96 14.89 -6.70 -2.34
CA ASP A 96 15.33 -5.91 -1.20
C ASP A 96 15.32 -6.71 0.11
N LYS A 97 15.76 -6.08 1.21
CA LYS A 97 15.86 -6.75 2.51
C LYS A 97 14.49 -7.02 3.14
N LEU A 98 13.43 -6.35 2.68
CA LEU A 98 12.04 -6.61 3.07
C LEU A 98 11.46 -7.82 2.29
N GLY A 99 12.19 -8.29 1.28
CA GLY A 99 11.85 -9.42 0.41
C GLY A 99 10.88 -9.06 -0.72
N ARG A 100 10.76 -7.78 -1.06
CA ARG A 100 9.98 -7.32 -2.22
C ARG A 100 10.78 -7.50 -3.50
N ALA A 101 10.10 -7.90 -4.58
CA ALA A 101 10.70 -8.11 -5.89
C ALA A 101 10.54 -6.85 -6.75
N TRP A 102 11.63 -6.08 -6.90
CA TRP A 102 11.68 -4.91 -7.77
C TRP A 102 12.04 -5.34 -9.19
N ILE A 103 11.14 -5.10 -10.14
CA ILE A 103 11.44 -5.22 -11.57
C ILE A 103 12.13 -3.93 -11.98
N THR A 104 13.41 -4.05 -12.29
CA THR A 104 14.24 -2.91 -12.66
C THR A 104 14.49 -2.89 -14.16
N ALA A 105 14.57 -1.71 -14.74
CA ALA A 105 14.78 -1.52 -16.17
C ALA A 105 15.61 -0.27 -16.43
N LEU A 106 16.44 -0.33 -17.48
CA LEU A 106 17.36 0.72 -17.88
C LEU A 106 17.09 1.09 -19.34
N TRP A 107 16.97 2.39 -19.62
CA TRP A 107 16.93 2.96 -20.97
C TRP A 107 18.10 3.92 -21.15
N GLU A 108 18.92 3.73 -22.16
CA GLU A 108 19.95 4.68 -22.57
C GLU A 108 19.28 5.82 -23.35
N LEU A 109 19.77 7.04 -23.13
CA LEU A 109 19.41 8.22 -23.92
C LEU A 109 20.66 8.73 -24.64
N PRO A 110 21.07 8.09 -25.76
CA PRO A 110 22.34 8.40 -26.44
C PRO A 110 22.45 9.85 -26.90
N TYR A 111 21.31 10.50 -27.14
CA TYR A 111 21.24 11.89 -27.60
C TYR A 111 21.61 12.92 -26.51
N ASP A 112 21.75 12.52 -25.24
CA ASP A 112 21.93 13.45 -24.10
C ASP A 112 22.90 12.92 -23.02
N ASP A 113 23.72 11.91 -23.33
CA ASP A 113 24.63 11.22 -22.38
C ASP A 113 23.98 10.90 -21.01
N MET A 114 22.73 10.45 -21.07
CA MET A 114 21.90 10.15 -19.92
C MET A 114 21.32 8.75 -20.02
N PHE A 115 20.79 8.28 -18.91
CA PHE A 115 19.97 7.09 -18.83
C PHE A 115 18.73 7.36 -17.98
N ILE A 116 17.70 6.58 -18.21
CA ILE A 116 16.54 6.45 -17.33
C ILE A 116 16.62 5.09 -16.66
N TYR A 117 16.49 5.09 -15.34
CA TYR A 117 16.39 3.87 -14.55
C TYR A 117 15.03 3.83 -13.88
N SER A 118 14.37 2.68 -13.96
CA SER A 118 13.13 2.41 -13.24
C SER A 118 13.28 1.22 -12.31
N ALA A 119 12.63 1.27 -11.15
CA ALA A 119 12.42 0.14 -10.28
C ALA A 119 10.94 0.08 -9.89
N CYS A 120 10.25 -0.99 -10.27
CA CYS A 120 8.82 -1.15 -10.11
C CYS A 120 8.47 -2.32 -9.20
N LEU A 121 7.52 -2.11 -8.29
CA LEU A 121 6.90 -3.15 -7.47
C LEU A 121 5.53 -3.54 -8.04
N PRO A 122 5.21 -4.84 -8.08
CA PRO A 122 3.84 -5.30 -8.30
C PRO A 122 2.89 -4.74 -7.25
N TYR A 123 1.73 -4.31 -7.70
CA TYR A 123 0.69 -3.68 -6.90
C TYR A 123 -0.68 -4.20 -7.36
N PRO A 124 -1.70 -4.37 -6.49
CA PRO A 124 -2.95 -5.02 -6.91
C PRO A 124 -3.61 -4.43 -8.16
N LYS A 125 -3.61 -3.09 -8.29
CA LYS A 125 -4.13 -2.40 -9.48
C LYS A 125 -3.11 -2.14 -10.60
N GLY A 126 -1.86 -2.59 -10.48
CA GLY A 126 -0.80 -2.27 -11.45
C GLY A 126 0.61 -2.29 -10.86
N VAL A 127 1.32 -1.17 -10.92
CA VAL A 127 2.69 -1.08 -10.40
C VAL A 127 2.98 0.22 -9.67
N VAL A 128 3.83 0.17 -8.65
CA VAL A 128 4.44 1.35 -8.04
C VAL A 128 5.89 1.44 -8.49
N CYS A 129 6.26 2.52 -9.15
CA CYS A 129 7.57 2.67 -9.76
C CYS A 129 8.32 3.88 -9.22
N LEU A 130 9.62 3.70 -9.06
CA LEU A 130 10.61 4.74 -8.84
C LEU A 130 11.33 4.98 -10.17
N PHE A 131 11.42 6.24 -10.59
CA PHE A 131 12.10 6.64 -11.82
C PHE A 131 13.15 7.69 -11.54
N ASP A 132 14.29 7.54 -12.19
CA ASP A 132 15.42 8.46 -12.15
C ASP A 132 15.91 8.75 -13.56
N ARG A 133 16.28 10.00 -13.82
CA ARG A 133 17.00 10.40 -15.04
C ARG A 133 18.35 10.98 -14.64
N LYS A 134 19.43 10.26 -14.96
CA LYS A 134 20.79 10.65 -14.54
C LYS A 134 21.76 10.66 -15.72
N ARG A 135 22.84 11.42 -15.58
CA ARG A 135 23.99 11.37 -16.51
C ARG A 135 24.73 10.06 -16.39
N ASN A 136 25.29 9.56 -17.48
CA ASN A 136 26.08 8.32 -17.48
C ASN A 136 27.29 8.36 -16.52
N THR A 137 27.80 9.54 -16.19
CA THR A 137 28.85 9.70 -15.16
C THR A 137 28.46 9.15 -13.80
N TYR A 138 27.17 9.13 -13.44
CA TYR A 138 26.69 8.59 -12.16
C TYR A 138 26.97 7.10 -11.98
N ARG A 139 27.09 6.35 -13.07
CA ARG A 139 27.43 4.91 -13.00
C ARG A 139 28.80 4.66 -12.38
N LYS A 140 29.72 5.62 -12.50
CA LYS A 140 31.06 5.53 -11.89
C LYS A 140 31.06 5.78 -10.39
N TYR A 141 29.96 6.26 -9.83
CA TYR A 141 29.81 6.59 -8.41
C TYR A 141 28.96 5.58 -7.65
N GLY A 142 28.82 4.35 -8.15
CA GLY A 142 28.05 3.30 -7.48
C GLY A 142 26.55 3.60 -7.41
N TYR A 143 26.01 4.18 -8.48
CA TYR A 143 24.61 4.62 -8.53
C TYR A 143 23.63 3.46 -8.28
N PHE A 144 23.83 2.31 -8.93
CA PHE A 144 22.90 1.19 -8.83
C PHE A 144 22.89 0.59 -7.42
N GLU A 145 24.07 0.44 -6.81
CA GLU A 145 24.23 -0.01 -5.44
C GLU A 145 23.50 0.93 -4.46
N SER A 146 23.71 2.24 -4.63
CA SER A 146 23.07 3.26 -3.78
C SER A 146 21.54 3.23 -3.87
N ILE A 147 21.00 3.09 -5.09
CA ILE A 147 19.55 3.01 -5.30
C ILE A 147 18.96 1.73 -4.72
N HIS A 148 19.64 0.59 -4.88
CA HIS A 148 19.20 -0.69 -4.32
C HIS A 148 19.15 -0.66 -2.78
N GLU A 149 20.10 0.02 -2.13
CA GLU A 149 20.04 0.25 -0.69
C GLU A 149 18.81 1.09 -0.30
N GLY A 150 18.52 2.14 -1.09
CA GLY A 150 17.38 3.04 -0.90
C GLY A 150 16.02 2.35 -1.03
N PHE A 151 15.91 1.21 -1.71
CA PHE A 151 14.64 0.46 -1.77
C PHE A 151 14.08 0.14 -0.39
N ASN A 152 14.96 -0.15 0.58
CA ASN A 152 14.56 -0.46 1.96
C ASN A 152 13.90 0.72 2.67
N GLU A 153 14.09 1.96 2.20
CA GLU A 153 13.52 3.19 2.76
C GLU A 153 12.12 3.52 2.21
N VAL A 154 11.69 2.80 1.18
CA VAL A 154 10.35 2.96 0.61
C VAL A 154 9.39 2.03 1.34
N THR A 155 8.25 2.54 1.78
CA THR A 155 7.10 1.74 2.22
C THR A 155 5.89 2.07 1.36
N VAL A 156 5.17 1.03 0.94
CA VAL A 156 4.00 1.12 0.06
C VAL A 156 2.75 0.66 0.81
N GLY A 157 1.71 1.51 0.85
CA GLY A 157 0.36 1.08 1.19
C GLY A 157 -0.30 0.44 -0.04
N TYR A 158 -0.83 -0.77 0.12
CA TYR A 158 -1.48 -1.52 -0.96
C TYR A 158 -2.98 -1.28 -0.95
N GLU A 159 -3.56 -1.14 -2.14
CA GLU A 159 -4.97 -0.89 -2.35
C GLU A 159 -5.43 -1.65 -3.60
N GLY A 160 -6.66 -2.15 -3.57
CA GLY A 160 -7.25 -2.91 -4.66
C GLY A 160 -8.71 -3.24 -4.36
N THR A 161 -9.49 -3.52 -5.39
CA THR A 161 -10.74 -4.27 -5.27
C THR A 161 -10.45 -5.70 -4.84
N VAL A 162 -11.45 -6.47 -4.40
CA VAL A 162 -11.26 -7.88 -4.07
C VAL A 162 -10.75 -8.67 -5.29
N ALA A 163 -11.25 -8.34 -6.49
CA ALA A 163 -10.75 -8.90 -7.75
C ALA A 163 -9.26 -8.57 -8.00
N ASP A 164 -8.85 -7.31 -7.81
CA ASP A 164 -7.45 -6.89 -7.95
C ASP A 164 -6.54 -7.67 -6.99
N TRP A 165 -6.99 -7.89 -5.75
CA TRP A 165 -6.25 -8.66 -4.76
C TRP A 165 -6.12 -10.13 -5.15
N GLN A 166 -7.18 -10.75 -5.68
CA GLN A 166 -7.11 -12.13 -6.18
C GLN A 166 -6.09 -12.25 -7.32
N GLU A 167 -6.10 -11.31 -8.28
CA GLU A 167 -5.11 -11.26 -9.36
C GLU A 167 -3.69 -11.05 -8.80
N TYR A 168 -3.51 -10.15 -7.84
CA TYR A 168 -2.23 -9.91 -7.18
C TYR A 168 -1.65 -11.15 -6.50
N PHE A 169 -2.46 -11.88 -5.72
CA PHE A 169 -2.02 -13.11 -5.07
C PHE A 169 -1.73 -14.23 -6.08
N SER A 170 -2.35 -14.20 -7.27
CA SER A 170 -2.08 -15.18 -8.34
C SER A 170 -0.69 -15.05 -8.98
N LEU A 171 -0.01 -13.91 -8.79
CA LEU A 171 1.36 -13.70 -9.29
C LEU A 171 2.36 -14.72 -8.71
N GLY A 172 2.14 -15.18 -7.48
CA GLY A 172 3.03 -16.12 -6.80
C GLY A 172 4.06 -15.45 -5.88
N LYS A 173 4.66 -16.24 -4.99
CA LYS A 173 5.56 -15.77 -3.93
C LYS A 173 6.82 -15.08 -4.46
N GLU A 174 7.18 -15.35 -5.70
CA GLU A 174 8.28 -14.71 -6.39
C GLU A 174 8.05 -13.20 -6.59
N TYR A 175 6.80 -12.74 -6.72
CA TYR A 175 6.47 -11.33 -6.91
C TYR A 175 6.01 -10.64 -5.62
N LEU A 176 5.48 -11.41 -4.67
CA LEU A 176 4.91 -10.87 -3.44
C LEU A 176 5.99 -10.56 -2.37
N PRO A 177 5.80 -9.52 -1.54
CA PRO A 177 6.61 -9.32 -0.33
C PRO A 177 6.52 -10.53 0.59
N THR A 178 7.58 -10.77 1.37
CA THR A 178 7.66 -11.87 2.35
C THR A 178 6.45 -11.91 3.28
N PHE A 179 5.96 -10.74 3.72
CA PHE A 179 4.79 -10.61 4.60
C PHE A 179 3.53 -11.27 4.00
N LEU A 180 3.39 -11.27 2.67
CA LEU A 180 2.21 -11.75 1.96
C LEU A 180 2.33 -13.20 1.45
N HIS A 181 3.46 -13.88 1.67
CA HIS A 181 3.67 -15.25 1.15
C HIS A 181 2.69 -16.30 1.68
N THR A 182 2.12 -16.09 2.86
CA THR A 182 1.12 -16.98 3.48
C THR A 182 -0.27 -16.35 3.54
N SER A 183 -0.46 -15.24 2.82
CA SER A 183 -1.68 -14.47 2.81
C SER A 183 -2.56 -14.82 1.61
N SER A 184 -3.86 -14.55 1.73
CA SER A 184 -4.82 -14.70 0.64
C SER A 184 -6.02 -13.80 0.86
N ILE A 185 -6.66 -13.40 -0.24
CA ILE A 185 -7.94 -12.72 -0.27
C ILE A 185 -8.78 -13.40 -1.34
N THR A 186 -9.96 -13.90 -0.99
CA THR A 186 -10.86 -14.56 -1.92
C THR A 186 -12.32 -14.22 -1.65
N MET A 187 -13.11 -14.16 -2.72
CA MET A 187 -14.57 -14.11 -2.67
C MET A 187 -15.14 -15.44 -3.15
N SER A 188 -16.12 -16.00 -2.43
CA SER A 188 -16.90 -17.16 -2.86
C SER A 188 -18.27 -17.11 -2.22
N ASP A 189 -19.33 -17.20 -3.03
CA ASP A 189 -20.72 -17.27 -2.55
C ASP A 189 -21.11 -16.13 -1.60
N GLY A 190 -20.65 -14.90 -1.87
CA GLY A 190 -20.90 -13.72 -1.03
C GLY A 190 -20.13 -13.72 0.30
N ASN A 191 -19.19 -14.65 0.50
CA ASN A 191 -18.33 -14.70 1.67
C ASN A 191 -16.91 -14.26 1.31
N LEU A 192 -16.49 -13.13 1.88
CA LEU A 192 -15.13 -12.64 1.80
C LEU A 192 -14.26 -13.41 2.80
N ARG A 193 -13.20 -14.06 2.29
CA ARG A 193 -12.17 -14.69 3.11
C ARG A 193 -10.86 -13.93 2.96
N VAL A 194 -10.34 -13.44 4.08
CA VAL A 194 -9.01 -12.83 4.16
C VAL A 194 -8.16 -13.66 5.11
N SER A 195 -6.95 -14.02 4.70
CA SER A 195 -5.93 -14.61 5.58
C SER A 195 -4.71 -13.71 5.52
N LEU A 196 -4.32 -13.13 6.66
CA LEU A 196 -3.10 -12.37 6.86
C LEU A 196 -2.25 -13.03 7.96
N PRO A 197 -0.98 -12.64 8.16
CA PRO A 197 -0.10 -13.34 9.10
C PRO A 197 -0.62 -13.42 10.54
N ASP A 198 -1.28 -12.35 11.03
CA ASP A 198 -1.75 -12.26 12.42
C ASP A 198 -3.23 -12.63 12.62
N PHE A 199 -4.05 -12.63 11.55
CA PHE A 199 -5.48 -12.92 11.65
C PHE A 199 -6.09 -13.41 10.34
N SER A 200 -7.29 -13.95 10.42
CA SER A 200 -8.14 -14.26 9.27
C SER A 200 -9.54 -13.68 9.46
N ILE A 201 -10.23 -13.41 8.36
CA ILE A 201 -11.59 -12.91 8.32
C ILE A 201 -12.41 -13.85 7.45
N SER A 202 -13.61 -14.24 7.90
CA SER A 202 -14.63 -14.89 7.06
C SER A 202 -15.95 -14.14 7.22
N PHE A 203 -16.17 -13.16 6.34
CA PHE A 203 -17.25 -12.19 6.49
C PHE A 203 -18.25 -12.30 5.34
N THR A 204 -19.49 -12.66 5.68
CA THR A 204 -20.62 -12.71 4.74
C THR A 204 -21.47 -11.48 4.96
N ASN A 205 -21.58 -10.63 3.94
CA ASN A 205 -22.35 -9.40 3.98
C ASN A 205 -22.78 -9.04 2.56
N ASP A 206 -24.03 -8.68 2.37
CA ASP A 206 -24.64 -8.41 1.06
C ASP A 206 -24.06 -7.20 0.33
N LYS A 207 -23.39 -6.30 1.06
CA LYS A 207 -22.72 -5.12 0.50
C LYS A 207 -21.27 -5.41 0.06
N ILE A 208 -20.74 -6.59 0.36
CA ILE A 208 -19.37 -6.98 0.04
C ILE A 208 -19.36 -7.85 -1.22
N ASN A 209 -18.59 -7.46 -2.23
CA ASN A 209 -18.46 -8.15 -3.51
C ASN A 209 -17.06 -7.97 -4.10
N ASP A 210 -16.86 -8.39 -5.34
CA ASP A 210 -15.56 -8.33 -6.03
C ASP A 210 -15.05 -6.89 -6.23
N ASP A 211 -15.96 -5.90 -6.28
CA ASP A 211 -15.64 -4.47 -6.42
C ASP A 211 -15.38 -3.76 -5.08
N SER A 212 -15.62 -4.43 -3.94
CA SER A 212 -15.30 -3.89 -2.62
C SER A 212 -13.80 -3.63 -2.50
N ALA A 213 -13.42 -2.51 -1.88
CA ALA A 213 -12.01 -2.12 -1.79
C ALA A 213 -11.37 -2.61 -0.49
N ILE A 214 -10.16 -3.16 -0.58
CA ILE A 214 -9.34 -3.57 0.56
C ILE A 214 -8.03 -2.80 0.55
N HIS A 215 -7.67 -2.24 1.70
CA HIS A 215 -6.41 -1.53 1.89
C HIS A 215 -5.56 -2.19 2.96
N LEU A 216 -4.28 -2.39 2.63
CA LEU A 216 -3.25 -2.80 3.57
C LEU A 216 -2.25 -1.65 3.70
N HIS A 217 -2.32 -0.93 4.81
CA HIS A 217 -1.28 0.02 5.14
C HIS A 217 -0.13 -0.75 5.78
N MET A 218 1.00 -0.79 5.07
CA MET A 218 2.22 -1.40 5.57
C MET A 218 3.07 -0.35 6.29
N GLY A 219 3.84 -0.81 7.26
CA GLY A 219 4.85 -0.03 7.96
C GLY A 219 6.07 -0.89 8.20
N TYR A 220 7.13 -0.28 8.71
CA TYR A 220 8.25 -1.05 9.24
C TYR A 220 7.81 -1.81 10.48
N ASP A 221 8.23 -3.07 10.54
CA ASP A 221 8.08 -3.89 11.70
C ASP A 221 8.86 -3.25 12.87
N ASN A 222 8.16 -2.95 13.97
CA ASN A 222 8.76 -2.34 15.17
C ASN A 222 9.74 -3.29 15.90
N TRP A 223 9.82 -4.53 15.45
CA TRP A 223 10.51 -5.63 16.09
C TRP A 223 11.62 -6.22 15.24
N LYS A 224 11.28 -6.65 14.02
CA LYS A 224 12.21 -7.29 13.11
C LYS A 224 12.82 -6.23 12.20
N LEU A 225 14.10 -5.95 12.40
CA LEU A 225 14.86 -5.08 11.51
C LEU A 225 14.67 -5.54 10.07
N LEU A 226 14.39 -4.58 9.18
CA LEU A 226 14.21 -4.82 7.76
C LEU A 226 13.08 -5.83 7.46
N ALA A 227 11.95 -5.69 8.16
CA ALA A 227 10.70 -6.34 7.79
C ALA A 227 9.57 -5.32 7.71
N GLU A 228 8.53 -5.68 6.96
CA GLU A 228 7.26 -4.96 6.94
C GLU A 228 6.25 -5.65 7.86
N ASP A 229 5.42 -4.85 8.53
CA ASP A 229 4.26 -5.30 9.29
C ASP A 229 3.02 -4.49 8.90
N LEU A 230 1.84 -5.05 9.17
CA LEU A 230 0.58 -4.39 8.90
C LEU A 230 0.33 -3.28 9.95
N VAL A 231 0.18 -2.05 9.48
CA VAL A 231 -0.24 -0.90 10.31
C VAL A 231 -1.75 -0.84 10.43
N VAL A 232 -2.48 -1.12 9.35
CA VAL A 232 -3.94 -1.26 9.39
C VAL A 232 -4.44 -2.03 8.16
N PHE A 233 -5.41 -2.91 8.38
CA PHE A 233 -6.29 -3.47 7.36
C PHE A 233 -7.60 -2.69 7.34
N GLU A 234 -8.07 -2.31 6.15
CA GLU A 234 -9.37 -1.68 5.97
C GLU A 234 -10.15 -2.33 4.82
N LEU A 235 -11.45 -2.54 5.03
CA LEU A 235 -12.39 -3.05 4.03
C LEU A 235 -13.50 -2.02 3.83
N PHE A 236 -13.73 -1.63 2.58
CA PHE A 236 -14.75 -0.68 2.16
C PHE A 236 -15.76 -1.43 1.28
N PRO A 237 -17.03 -1.53 1.68
CA PRO A 237 -18.04 -2.21 0.85
C PRO A 237 -18.19 -1.61 -0.53
N VAL A 238 -18.12 -0.28 -0.59
CA VAL A 238 -18.22 0.50 -1.83
C VAL A 238 -17.02 1.45 -1.89
N LYS A 239 -16.36 1.49 -3.04
CA LYS A 239 -15.23 2.41 -3.29
C LYS A 239 -15.63 3.86 -3.01
N GLY A 240 -14.82 4.56 -2.21
CA GLY A 240 -15.07 5.96 -1.84
C GLY A 240 -16.16 6.17 -0.77
N ALA A 241 -16.80 5.10 -0.28
CA ALA A 241 -17.79 5.22 0.78
C ALA A 241 -17.14 5.60 2.12
N LYS A 242 -17.90 6.32 2.96
CA LYS A 242 -17.52 6.59 4.36
C LYS A 242 -17.78 5.39 5.28
N MET A 243 -18.27 4.27 4.74
CA MET A 243 -18.43 3.02 5.46
C MET A 243 -17.15 2.19 5.32
N GLN A 244 -16.58 1.76 6.45
CA GLN A 244 -15.40 0.89 6.45
C GLN A 244 -15.36 0.00 7.70
N TYR A 245 -14.78 -1.18 7.53
CA TYR A 245 -14.36 -2.07 8.59
C TYR A 245 -12.84 -2.03 8.73
N ARG A 246 -12.31 -2.24 9.93
CA ARG A 246 -10.87 -2.17 10.15
C ARG A 246 -10.35 -3.13 11.22
N VAL A 247 -9.12 -3.59 11.01
CA VAL A 247 -8.29 -4.30 11.99
C VAL A 247 -6.96 -3.57 12.09
N GLN A 248 -6.57 -3.12 13.29
CA GLN A 248 -5.37 -2.31 13.49
C GLN A 248 -4.62 -2.75 14.76
N PRO A 249 -3.31 -3.04 14.69
CA PRO A 249 -2.48 -3.11 15.89
C PRO A 249 -2.22 -1.70 16.45
N TYR A 250 -2.30 -1.59 17.77
CA TYR A 250 -1.84 -0.46 18.55
C TYR A 250 -0.62 -0.89 19.36
N PHE A 251 0.37 0.01 19.44
CA PHE A 251 1.61 -0.23 20.17
C PHE A 251 1.71 0.71 21.36
N GLN A 252 2.27 0.23 22.46
CA GLN A 252 2.51 1.02 23.65
C GLN A 252 3.38 2.24 23.29
N PRO A 253 2.95 3.46 23.64
CA PRO A 253 3.71 4.66 23.34
C PRO A 253 5.05 4.64 24.08
N GLY A 254 6.13 4.98 23.38
CA GLY A 254 7.41 5.29 24.01
C GLY A 254 7.36 6.59 24.83
N ILE A 255 8.42 6.87 25.58
CA ILE A 255 8.53 8.08 26.42
C ILE A 255 8.39 9.38 25.60
N TYR A 256 8.87 9.37 24.35
CA TYR A 256 8.77 10.47 23.39
C TYR A 256 7.48 10.46 22.55
N GLY A 257 6.54 9.55 22.83
CA GLY A 257 5.26 9.49 22.13
C GLY A 257 4.43 10.76 22.34
N LYS A 258 3.69 11.18 21.31
CA LYS A 258 2.76 12.32 21.39
C LYS A 258 1.71 12.10 22.48
N ASP A 259 1.40 13.12 23.27
CA ASP A 259 0.46 13.01 24.39
C ASP A 259 -0.92 12.51 23.97
N ARG A 260 -1.42 12.96 22.82
CA ARG A 260 -2.67 12.46 22.24
C ARG A 260 -2.67 10.94 22.07
N TYR A 261 -1.56 10.36 21.65
CA TYR A 261 -1.44 8.91 21.47
C TYR A 261 -1.31 8.18 22.81
N LYS A 262 -0.65 8.80 23.81
CA LYS A 262 -0.63 8.29 25.19
C LYS A 262 -2.03 8.22 25.80
N VAL A 263 -2.85 9.25 25.57
CA VAL A 263 -4.27 9.25 25.98
C VAL A 263 -5.05 8.14 25.26
N SER A 264 -4.93 8.03 23.93
CA SER A 264 -5.57 6.93 23.18
C SER A 264 -5.15 5.55 23.68
N TRP A 265 -3.88 5.37 24.06
CA TRP A 265 -3.41 4.10 24.61
C TRP A 265 -4.03 3.80 25.98
N HIS A 266 -4.16 4.80 26.85
CA HIS A 266 -4.83 4.63 28.14
C HIS A 266 -6.32 4.29 27.94
N ASP A 267 -7.03 5.01 27.07
CA ASP A 267 -8.44 4.73 26.76
C ASP A 267 -8.63 3.33 26.18
N LEU A 268 -7.67 2.86 25.36
CA LEU A 268 -7.66 1.51 24.82
C LEU A 268 -7.58 0.46 25.94
N LEU A 269 -6.70 0.63 26.92
CA LEU A 269 -6.55 -0.31 28.03
C LEU A 269 -7.77 -0.31 28.96
N GLU A 270 -8.32 0.87 29.24
CA GLU A 270 -9.51 1.05 30.09
C GLU A 270 -10.82 0.76 29.36
N LYS A 271 -10.77 0.54 28.04
CA LYS A 271 -11.95 0.33 27.17
C LYS A 271 -12.95 1.48 27.28
N THR A 272 -12.45 2.71 27.24
CA THR A 272 -13.24 3.95 27.33
C THR A 272 -13.20 4.73 26.02
N GLY A 273 -14.00 5.80 25.93
CA GLY A 273 -14.03 6.68 24.78
C GLY A 273 -14.30 5.93 23.46
N GLU A 274 -13.43 6.15 22.46
CA GLU A 274 -13.53 5.49 21.15
C GLU A 274 -13.32 3.98 21.20
N PHE A 275 -12.75 3.43 22.28
CA PHE A 275 -12.42 2.00 22.43
C PHE A 275 -13.44 1.22 23.29
N SER A 276 -14.56 1.85 23.61
CA SER A 276 -15.60 1.27 24.47
C SER A 276 -16.45 0.18 23.83
N GLY A 277 -16.30 -0.06 22.52
CA GLY A 277 -17.18 -0.96 21.75
C GLY A 277 -18.58 -0.39 21.49
N LYS A 278 -18.86 0.85 21.92
CA LYS A 278 -20.13 1.54 21.69
C LYS A 278 -19.99 2.57 20.55
N PRO A 279 -21.09 2.96 19.88
CA PRO A 279 -21.06 4.04 18.91
C PRO A 279 -20.62 5.37 19.54
N VAL A 280 -19.63 5.99 18.92
CA VAL A 280 -19.14 7.33 19.28
C VAL A 280 -19.22 8.22 18.05
N SER A 281 -19.88 9.38 18.20
CA SER A 281 -19.92 10.39 17.13
C SER A 281 -18.58 11.10 17.01
N LYS A 282 -18.05 11.18 15.79
CA LYS A 282 -16.75 11.79 15.48
C LYS A 282 -16.84 12.60 14.18
N GLY A 283 -17.13 13.89 14.32
CA GLY A 283 -17.34 14.76 13.17
C GLY A 283 -18.52 14.27 12.33
N ASP A 284 -18.26 13.94 11.08
CA ASP A 284 -19.25 13.46 10.11
C ASP A 284 -19.34 11.92 10.05
N ARG A 285 -18.92 11.22 11.12
CA ARG A 285 -18.91 9.75 11.19
C ARG A 285 -19.34 9.24 12.57
N VAL A 286 -19.87 8.03 12.59
CA VAL A 286 -20.06 7.23 13.80
C VAL A 286 -19.03 6.11 13.79
N VAL A 287 -18.23 6.01 14.86
CA VAL A 287 -17.18 5.00 14.99
C VAL A 287 -17.52 4.02 16.12
N ILE A 288 -17.25 2.74 15.88
CA ILE A 288 -17.30 1.70 16.90
C ILE A 288 -15.93 1.04 16.88
N LYS A 289 -15.19 1.03 18.00
CA LYS A 289 -13.92 0.31 18.11
C LYS A 289 -13.84 -0.40 19.45
N GLN A 290 -13.16 -1.54 19.46
CA GLN A 290 -12.87 -2.25 20.70
C GLN A 290 -11.53 -2.99 20.61
N PRO A 291 -10.75 -3.01 21.69
CA PRO A 291 -9.58 -3.85 21.79
C PRO A 291 -9.99 -5.32 21.81
N VAL A 292 -9.22 -6.17 21.15
CA VAL A 292 -9.49 -7.59 21.05
C VAL A 292 -8.84 -8.31 22.22
N ALA A 293 -9.67 -8.96 23.05
CA ALA A 293 -9.18 -9.73 24.18
C ALA A 293 -8.21 -10.85 23.75
N GLY A 294 -7.17 -11.09 24.56
CA GLY A 294 -6.16 -12.12 24.28
C GLY A 294 -5.12 -11.76 23.21
N THR A 295 -5.21 -10.58 22.59
CA THR A 295 -4.22 -10.12 21.61
C THR A 295 -3.12 -9.24 22.21
N GLN A 296 -3.24 -8.90 23.50
CA GLN A 296 -2.21 -8.15 24.20
C GLN A 296 -0.95 -9.00 24.35
N GLN A 297 0.13 -8.57 23.71
CA GLN A 297 1.41 -9.27 23.73
C GLN A 297 2.54 -8.28 23.95
N THR A 298 3.44 -8.58 24.88
CA THR A 298 4.67 -7.83 25.06
C THR A 298 5.75 -8.41 24.17
N LEU A 299 6.16 -7.64 23.18
CA LEU A 299 7.28 -7.96 22.31
C LEU A 299 8.56 -7.44 23.03
N GLN A 300 9.48 -8.31 23.44
CA GLN A 300 10.90 -8.09 23.89
C GLN A 300 12.04 -7.70 22.86
N SER A 301 12.30 -6.42 22.60
CA SER A 301 13.22 -5.98 21.53
C SER A 301 14.62 -6.62 21.64
N SER A 302 15.40 -6.62 20.55
CA SER A 302 16.80 -7.06 20.54
C SER A 302 17.67 -6.34 21.58
N ASN A 303 17.27 -5.14 22.03
CA ASN A 303 17.90 -4.38 23.11
C ASN A 303 17.28 -4.59 24.51
N GLY A 304 16.38 -5.56 24.67
CA GLY A 304 15.73 -5.92 25.93
C GLY A 304 14.56 -5.02 26.36
N THR A 305 14.14 -4.06 25.53
CA THR A 305 12.95 -3.22 25.84
C THR A 305 11.66 -3.88 25.34
N GLY A 306 10.70 -4.07 26.24
CA GLY A 306 9.38 -4.62 25.90
C GLY A 306 8.44 -3.55 25.33
N ILE A 307 7.86 -3.78 24.15
CA ILE A 307 6.77 -2.99 23.58
C ILE A 307 5.51 -3.84 23.56
N THR A 308 4.47 -3.38 24.26
CA THR A 308 3.16 -4.05 24.25
C THR A 308 2.40 -3.72 22.96
N ARG A 309 1.86 -4.74 22.29
CA ARG A 309 0.96 -4.62 21.13
C ARG A 309 -0.43 -5.13 21.51
N VAL A 310 -1.49 -4.46 21.07
CA VAL A 310 -2.89 -4.88 21.22
C VAL A 310 -3.62 -4.64 19.90
N PHE A 311 -4.37 -5.63 19.42
CA PHE A 311 -5.21 -5.42 18.24
C PHE A 311 -6.53 -4.75 18.61
N VAL A 312 -6.99 -3.88 17.73
CA VAL A 312 -8.29 -3.21 17.79
C VAL A 312 -9.05 -3.53 16.51
N THR A 313 -10.28 -3.97 16.66
CA THR A 313 -11.23 -4.07 15.56
C THR A 313 -12.24 -2.94 15.64
N GLY A 314 -12.81 -2.56 14.52
CA GLY A 314 -13.83 -1.54 14.52
C GLY A 314 -14.41 -1.24 13.15
N CYS A 315 -15.37 -0.33 13.16
CA CYS A 315 -16.10 0.10 11.99
C CYS A 315 -16.33 1.60 12.06
N SER A 316 -16.60 2.20 10.91
CA SER A 316 -16.93 3.61 10.80
C SER A 316 -18.00 3.79 9.74
N TYR A 317 -19.04 4.56 10.05
CA TYR A 317 -20.22 4.75 9.22
C TYR A 317 -20.58 6.24 9.10
N PRO A 318 -21.35 6.63 8.07
CA PRO A 318 -22.09 7.89 8.08
C PRO A 318 -23.04 8.02 9.31
N PRO A 319 -23.37 9.24 9.79
CA PRO A 319 -24.13 9.44 11.03
C PRO A 319 -25.60 9.01 11.01
N ALA A 320 -26.14 8.69 9.83
CA ALA A 320 -27.54 8.29 9.64
C ALA A 320 -27.69 6.84 9.15
N THR A 321 -26.63 6.03 9.27
CA THR A 321 -26.69 4.62 8.88
C THR A 321 -27.44 3.84 9.96
N GLU A 322 -28.43 3.05 9.55
CA GLU A 322 -29.18 2.16 10.44
C GLU A 322 -28.39 0.87 10.72
N ALA A 323 -28.71 0.20 11.83
CA ALA A 323 -28.14 -1.10 12.21
C ALA A 323 -26.59 -1.17 12.29
N VAL A 324 -25.91 -0.04 12.45
CA VAL A 324 -24.43 0.05 12.49
C VAL A 324 -23.80 -0.82 13.59
N GLU A 325 -24.49 -0.99 14.72
CA GLU A 325 -24.03 -1.83 15.81
C GLU A 325 -24.04 -3.32 15.44
N GLN A 326 -25.13 -3.79 14.82
CA GLN A 326 -25.27 -5.19 14.42
C GLN A 326 -24.26 -5.52 13.32
N ASP A 327 -24.23 -4.72 12.25
CA ASP A 327 -23.32 -4.91 11.12
C ASP A 327 -21.85 -4.88 11.57
N CYS A 328 -21.50 -3.97 12.50
CA CYS A 328 -20.15 -3.95 13.06
C CYS A 328 -19.85 -5.15 13.96
N ALA A 329 -20.81 -5.60 14.77
CA ALA A 329 -20.64 -6.77 15.63
C ALA A 329 -20.44 -8.05 14.81
N GLU A 330 -21.13 -8.19 13.68
CA GLU A 330 -20.95 -9.30 12.74
C GLU A 330 -19.55 -9.30 12.12
N PHE A 331 -19.06 -8.13 11.67
CA PHE A 331 -17.68 -8.01 11.21
C PHE A 331 -16.69 -8.40 12.31
N ILE A 332 -16.83 -7.85 13.53
CA ILE A 332 -15.86 -8.13 14.60
C ILE A 332 -15.84 -9.62 14.97
N LYS A 333 -16.99 -10.30 14.98
CA LYS A 333 -17.07 -11.75 15.22
C LYS A 333 -16.43 -12.58 14.11
N SER A 334 -16.37 -12.06 12.89
CA SER A 334 -15.74 -12.73 11.74
C SER A 334 -14.21 -12.72 11.77
N VAL A 335 -13.60 -11.89 12.63
CA VAL A 335 -12.13 -11.77 12.74
C VAL A 335 -11.59 -12.79 13.75
N HIS A 336 -10.73 -13.69 13.27
CA HIS A 336 -10.06 -14.70 14.07
C HIS A 336 -8.57 -14.42 14.13
N PHE A 337 -8.04 -14.14 15.32
CA PHE A 337 -6.61 -13.90 15.52
C PHE A 337 -5.86 -15.21 15.67
N LYS A 338 -4.71 -15.30 14.99
CA LYS A 338 -3.83 -16.47 15.04
C LYS A 338 -3.02 -16.39 16.34
N GLN A 339 -3.03 -17.46 17.13
CA GLN A 339 -2.15 -17.55 18.29
C GLN A 339 -0.72 -17.71 17.78
N LYS A 340 0.18 -16.84 18.24
CA LYS A 340 1.62 -16.88 17.96
C LYS A 340 2.35 -17.65 19.04
#